data_AF-A0A371IJV9-F1
#
_entry.id   AF-A0A371IJV9-F1
#
_cell.length_a   1.000
_cell.length_b   1.000
_cell.length_c   1.000
_cell.angle_alpha   90.00
_cell.angle_beta   90.00
_cell.angle_gamma   90.00
#
_symmetry.space_group_name_H-M   'P 1'
#
loop_
_entity.id
_entity.type
_entity.pdbx_description
1 polymer ?
#
loop_
_entity_poly.entity_id
_entity_poly.type
_entity_poly.pdbx_seq_one_letter_code
_entity_poly.pdbx_strand_id
1 'polypeptide(L)' 'MVKLIEELGELANGINKDKKEQIIDSIGDTYVVLTILSMQFNLNIEDCITEAYNEIKDRKGKMVNGIFVKESDL' A
#
# COMPACT_ATOMS: atom_id res chain seq x y z
N MET A 1 -5.29 -14.91 2.85
CA MET A 1 -4.08 -14.65 2.05
C MET A 1 -4.31 -14.69 0.55
N VAL A 2 -5.02 -15.67 -0.02
CA VAL A 2 -5.28 -15.74 -1.49
C VAL A 2 -5.87 -14.45 -2.05
N LYS A 3 -6.92 -13.90 -1.42
CA LYS A 3 -7.51 -12.61 -1.85
C LYS A 3 -6.53 -11.43 -1.84
N LEU A 4 -5.64 -11.33 -0.85
CA LEU A 4 -4.64 -10.25 -0.82
C LEU A 4 -3.72 -10.30 -2.04
N ILE A 5 -3.30 -11.50 -2.44
CA ILE A 5 -2.44 -11.68 -3.62
C ILE A 5 -3.20 -11.37 -4.91
N GLU A 6 -4.49 -11.69 -4.97
CA GLU A 6 -5.37 -11.36 -6.08
C GLU A 6 -5.49 -9.84 -6.26
N GLU A 7 -5.89 -9.09 -5.22
CA GLU A 7 -6.04 -7.63 -5.31
C GLU A 7 -4.73 -6.93 -5.65
N LEU A 8 -3.61 -7.43 -5.12
CA LEU A 8 -2.27 -6.92 -5.45
C LEU A 8 -1.93 -7.16 -6.93
N GLY A 9 -2.33 -8.31 -7.48
CA GLY A 9 -2.17 -8.64 -8.89
C GLY A 9 -3.03 -7.76 -9.80
N GLU A 10 -4.27 -7.47 -9.41
CA GLU A 10 -5.14 -6.56 -10.14
C GLU A 10 -4.61 -5.13 -10.13
N LEU A 11 -4.13 -4.65 -8.98
CA LEU A 11 -3.48 -3.34 -8.86
C LEU A 11 -2.25 -3.25 -9.76
N ALA A 12 -1.37 -4.26 -9.73
CA ALA A 12 -0.19 -4.30 -10.59
C ALA A 12 -0.56 -4.29 -12.09
N ASN A 13 -1.58 -5.05 -12.49
CA ASN A 13 -2.08 -5.06 -13.85
C ASN A 13 -2.73 -3.72 -14.25
N GLY A 14 -3.46 -3.06 -13.34
CA GLY A 14 -4.05 -1.74 -13.52
C GLY A 14 -2.98 -0.68 -13.79
N ILE A 15 -1.92 -0.66 -12.98
CA ILE A 15 -0.75 0.23 -13.13
C ILE A 15 -0.06 -0.03 -14.47
N ASN A 16 0.25 -1.30 -14.78
CA ASN A 16 0.96 -1.66 -16.02
C ASN A 16 0.21 -1.28 -17.30
N LYS A 17 -1.14 -1.20 -17.24
CA LYS A 17 -2.00 -0.86 -18.38
C LYS A 17 -2.55 0.57 -18.34
N ASP A 18 -2.09 1.39 -17.39
CA ASP A 18 -2.56 2.77 -17.16
C ASP A 18 -4.10 2.89 -17.05
N LYS A 19 -4.73 1.89 -16.40
CA LYS A 19 -6.18 1.81 -16.23
C LYS A 19 -6.62 2.47 -14.93
N LYS A 20 -6.79 3.79 -14.96
CA LYS A 20 -7.09 4.59 -13.76
C LYS A 20 -8.28 4.07 -12.92
N GLU A 21 -9.37 3.66 -13.56
CA GLU A 21 -10.54 3.13 -12.84
C GLU A 21 -10.21 1.85 -12.08
N GLN A 22 -9.51 0.91 -12.72
CA GLN A 22 -9.05 -0.33 -12.08
C GLN A 22 -8.04 -0.04 -10.96
N ILE A 23 -7.15 0.94 -11.14
CA ILE A 23 -6.21 1.33 -10.08
C ILE A 23 -6.96 1.82 -8.83
N ILE A 24 -7.97 2.67 -9.00
CA ILE A 24 -8.77 3.20 -7.89
C ILE A 24 -9.49 2.05 -7.17
N ASP A 25 -10.11 1.16 -7.93
CA ASP A 25 -10.85 0.00 -7.43
C ASP A 25 -9.94 -0.95 -6.63
N SER A 26 -8.85 -1.42 -7.25
CA SER A 26 -7.92 -2.37 -6.60
C SER A 26 -7.20 -1.79 -5.38
N ILE A 27 -6.98 -0.46 -5.30
CA ILE A 27 -6.50 0.18 -4.06
C ILE A 27 -7.53 0.03 -2.93
N GLY A 28 -8.81 0.30 -3.24
CA GLY A 28 -9.91 0.14 -2.28
C GLY A 28 -10.04 -1.30 -1.80
N ASP A 29 -10.03 -2.26 -2.71
CA ASP A 29 -10.16 -3.68 -2.38
C ASP A 29 -8.97 -4.19 -1.57
N THR A 30 -7.75 -3.76 -1.90
CA THR A 30 -6.56 -4.07 -1.10
C THR A 30 -6.72 -3.56 0.34
N TYR A 31 -7.22 -2.34 0.53
CA TYR A 31 -7.46 -1.77 1.85
C TYR A 31 -8.51 -2.56 2.65
N VAL A 32 -9.63 -2.94 2.01
CA VAL A 32 -10.67 -3.78 2.63
C VAL A 32 -10.10 -5.13 3.04
N VAL A 33 -9.32 -5.78 2.18
CA VAL A 33 -8.68 -7.07 2.48
C VAL A 33 -7.71 -6.95 3.65
N LEU A 34 -6.88 -5.90 3.71
CA LEU A 34 -5.97 -5.65 4.84
C LEU A 34 -6.73 -5.41 6.15
N THR A 35 -7.88 -4.72 6.08
CA THR A 35 -8.74 -4.47 7.25
C THR A 35 -9.27 -5.78 7.81
N ILE A 36 -9.84 -6.62 6.95
CA ILE A 36 -10.35 -7.95 7.33
C ILE A 36 -9.21 -8.84 7.86
N LEU A 37 -8.05 -8.81 7.21
CA LEU A 37 -6.89 -9.59 7.67
C LEU A 37 -6.44 -9.15 9.07
N SER A 38 -6.39 -7.85 9.34
CA SER A 38 -6.06 -7.33 10.68
C SER A 38 -7.04 -7.85 11.73
N MET A 39 -8.34 -7.82 11.43
CA MET A 39 -9.38 -8.37 12.32
C MET A 39 -9.19 -9.88 12.58
N GLN A 40 -8.80 -10.67 11.58
CA GLN A 40 -8.54 -12.11 11.74
C GLN A 40 -7.39 -12.41 12.70
N PHE A 41 -6.44 -11.48 12.86
CA PHE A 41 -5.36 -11.57 13.81
C PHE A 41 -5.64 -10.85 15.14
N ASN A 42 -6.89 -10.40 15.37
CA ASN A 42 -7.27 -9.54 16.51
C ASN A 42 -6.43 -8.26 16.61
N LEU A 43 -6.09 -7.67 15.46
CA LEU A 43 -5.40 -6.40 15.35
C LEU A 43 -6.37 -5.31 14.87
N ASN A 44 -6.07 -4.07 15.27
CA ASN A 44 -6.68 -2.88 14.70
C ASN A 44 -5.78 -2.36 13.55
N ILE A 45 -6.38 -2.05 12.39
CA ILE A 45 -5.61 -1.66 11.21
C ILE A 45 -5.01 -0.25 11.37
N GLU A 46 -5.69 0.66 12.07
CA GLU A 46 -5.21 2.00 12.36
C GLU A 46 -3.95 1.98 13.23
N ASP A 47 -3.86 1.05 14.19
CA ASP A 47 -2.64 0.83 14.99
C ASP A 47 -1.50 0.33 14.10
N CYS A 48 -1.77 -0.63 13.21
CA CYS A 48 -0.79 -1.16 12.26
C CYS A 48 -0.25 -0.05 11.32
N ILE A 49 -1.13 0.84 10.85
CA ILE A 49 -0.76 2.00 10.03
C ILE A 49 0.06 3.00 10.84
N THR A 50 -0.31 3.25 12.09
CA THR A 50 0.40 4.17 12.99
C THR A 50 1.84 3.71 13.23
N GLU A 51 2.03 2.41 13.51
CA GLU A 51 3.36 1.82 13.66
C GLU A 51 4.20 1.95 12.39
N ALA A 52 3.62 1.63 11.22
CA ALA A 52 4.30 1.77 9.93
C ALA A 52 4.68 3.23 9.62
N TYR A 53 3.82 4.20 9.98
CA TYR A 53 4.11 5.62 9.83
C TYR A 53 5.24 6.05 10.78
N ASN A 54 5.22 5.62 12.04
CA ASN A 54 6.26 5.95 13.02
C ASN A 54 7.66 5.50 12.59
N GLU A 55 7.76 4.38 11.88
CA GLU A 55 9.01 3.85 11.31
C GLU A 55 9.58 4.72 10.17
N ILE A 56 8.73 5.50 9.49
CA ILE A 56 9.12 6.25 8.28
C ILE A 56 9.00 7.77 8.40
N LYS A 57 8.36 8.29 9.45
CA LYS A 57 8.01 9.72 9.60
C LYS A 57 9.20 10.69 9.53
N ASP A 58 10.37 10.25 9.98
CA ASP A 58 11.58 11.08 10.01
C ASP A 58 12.47 10.87 8.78
N ARG A 59 12.04 10.04 7.80
CA ARG A 59 12.78 9.82 6.56
C ARG A 59 12.73 11.09 5.71
N LYS A 60 13.92 11.61 5.37
CA LYS A 60 14.08 12.71 4.43
C LYS A 60 14.41 12.20 3.04
N GLY A 61 13.85 12.84 2.03
CA GLY A 61 13.98 12.40 0.64
C GLY A 61 13.06 13.17 -0.30
N LYS A 62 13.04 12.76 -1.57
CA LYS A 62 12.13 13.29 -2.59
C LYS A 62 11.60 12.19 -3.49
N MET A 63 10.42 12.40 -4.04
CA MET A 63 9.88 11.54 -5.09
C MET A 63 10.63 11.82 -6.39
N VAL A 64 11.25 10.79 -6.98
CA VAL A 64 11.87 10.84 -8.32
C VAL A 64 11.26 9.71 -9.14
N ASN A 65 10.60 10.05 -10.25
CA ASN A 65 9.96 9.08 -11.15
C ASN A 65 9.02 8.09 -10.42
N GLY A 66 8.25 8.58 -9.43
CA GLY A 66 7.30 7.76 -8.66
C GLY A 66 7.94 6.93 -7.54
N ILE A 67 9.25 7.01 -7.33
CA ILE A 67 9.97 6.30 -6.27
C ILE A 67 10.42 7.31 -5.21
N PHE A 68 10.23 6.99 -3.92
CA PHE A 68 10.80 7.78 -2.84
C PHE A 68 12.30 7.51 -2.74
N VAL A 69 13.13 8.53 -2.99
CA VAL A 69 14.59 8.46 -2.89
C VAL A 69 15.04 9.20 -1.63
N LYS A 70 15.81 8.53 -0.77
CA LYS A 70 16.32 9.09 0.49
C LYS A 70 17.32 10.20 0.22
N GLU A 71 17.40 11.18 1.11
CA GLU A 71 18.34 12.31 1.00
C GLU A 71 19.82 11.87 0.96
N SER A 72 20.18 10.77 1.64
CA SER A 72 21.53 10.19 1.59
C SER A 72 21.92 9.63 0.22
N ASP A 73 20.92 9.35 -0.63
CA ASP A 73 21.07 8.66 -1.91
C ASP A 73 20.84 9.63 -3.10
N LEU A 74 20.68 10.93 -2.82
CA LEU A 74 20.54 12.02 -3.79
C LEU A 74 21.87 12.65 -4.18
#